data_AF-A0A6A3MM68-F1
#
_entry.id   AF-A0A6A3MM68-F1
#
_cell.length_a   1.000
_cell.length_b   1.000
_cell.length_c   1.000
_cell.angle_alpha   90.00
_cell.angle_beta   90.00
_cell.angle_gamma   90.00
#
_symmetry.space_group_name_H-M   'P 1'
#
loop_
_entity.id
_entity.type
_entity.pdbx_description
1 polymer ?
#
loop_
_entity_poly.entity_id
_entity_poly.type
_entity_poly.pdbx_seq_one_letter_code
_entity_poly.pdbx_strand_id
1 'polypeptide(L)'
;MIYPMPLINDLLEDLDKVLWYCSLDMTSGFWVVSMTERARAISAFITPFGLFEWNRMPFGLKNAPQIYQRLIDNALYGFLRIPSAVDRNTLTDLFEEGGPEEAGESSVLGRRSYIDDILVTAGSWDLLCDRVKALLEACDKWNISISVAKSFWGLKKVDYLGDRVSNEGLEAHPQDLSALTDLPFPKTLRGMQSFLGSLNYYGRFIEDMAIYASVLYELREVDFAAIRDRAGRERDGPTATYTKDQQDNQDRATTNPKWIEAEVAFLELKKKIAATLILRNFDTEKQPVVIVYASEWAVSASLVQDHDDVYLPVMFTSRMLKQNELNYGIVEKEVVAPCVC
;
A
#
# COMPACT_ATOMS: atom_id res chain seq x y z
N MET A 1 -4.84 6.34 25.03
CA MET A 1 -5.69 5.48 24.18
C MET A 1 -5.12 5.55 22.77
N ILE A 2 -4.96 4.42 22.06
CA ILE A 2 -4.43 4.40 20.68
C ILE A 2 -5.56 4.82 19.74
N TYR A 3 -5.31 5.78 18.85
CA TYR A 3 -6.30 6.17 17.84
C TYR A 3 -6.34 5.13 16.71
N PRO A 4 -7.53 4.62 16.32
CA PRO A 4 -7.63 3.64 15.24
C PRO A 4 -7.38 4.30 13.89
N MET A 5 -6.27 3.93 13.24
CA MET A 5 -5.97 4.38 11.88
C MET A 5 -6.84 3.60 10.88
N PRO A 6 -7.38 4.26 9.84
CA PRO A 6 -8.05 3.56 8.76
C PRO A 6 -7.07 2.65 7.99
N LEU A 7 -7.58 1.56 7.43
CA LEU A 7 -6.83 0.75 6.48
C LEU A 7 -6.85 1.45 5.13
N ILE A 8 -5.72 1.43 4.42
CA ILE A 8 -5.59 2.07 3.11
C ILE A 8 -6.64 1.53 2.11
N ASN A 9 -6.91 0.22 2.17
CA ASN A 9 -7.87 -0.43 1.29
C ASN A 9 -9.28 0.15 1.46
N ASP A 10 -9.74 0.32 2.70
CA ASP A 10 -11.05 0.87 3.01
C ASP A 10 -11.21 2.30 2.47
N LEU A 11 -10.11 3.07 2.38
CA LEU A 11 -10.13 4.44 1.82
C LEU A 11 -10.24 4.45 0.29
N LEU A 12 -9.94 3.33 -0.37
CA LEU A 12 -9.95 3.16 -1.82
C LEU A 12 -11.25 2.52 -2.35
N GLU A 13 -12.19 2.18 -1.47
CA GLU A 13 -13.50 1.63 -1.85
C GLU A 13 -14.49 2.71 -2.34
N ASP A 14 -15.55 2.28 -3.05
CA ASP A 14 -16.64 3.11 -3.58
C ASP A 14 -16.19 4.29 -4.47
N LEU A 15 -15.18 4.07 -5.31
CA LEU A 15 -14.67 5.07 -6.25
C LEU A 15 -15.29 4.94 -7.66
N ASP A 16 -16.18 3.97 -7.86
CA ASP A 16 -16.95 3.72 -9.09
C ASP A 16 -17.85 4.87 -9.50
N LYS A 17 -18.37 5.63 -8.54
CA LYS A 17 -19.31 6.74 -8.77
C LYS A 17 -18.62 8.10 -8.85
N VAL A 18 -17.28 8.11 -8.87
CA VAL A 18 -16.49 9.33 -8.76
C VAL A 18 -15.92 9.72 -10.13
N LEU A 19 -16.34 10.89 -10.61
CA LEU A 19 -15.88 11.44 -11.87
C LEU A 19 -14.69 12.40 -11.69
N TRP A 20 -14.65 13.08 -10.55
CA TRP A 20 -13.67 14.12 -10.25
C TRP A 20 -13.00 13.90 -8.90
N TYR A 21 -11.69 14.16 -8.86
CA TYR A 21 -10.81 13.94 -7.73
C TYR A 21 -9.99 15.20 -7.43
N CYS A 22 -9.79 15.51 -6.16
CA CYS A 22 -8.71 16.35 -5.67
C CYS A 22 -7.89 15.56 -4.65
N SER A 23 -6.59 15.40 -4.88
CA SER A 23 -5.65 14.80 -3.95
C SER A 23 -4.86 15.91 -3.28
N LEU A 24 -5.00 16.05 -1.98
CA LEU A 24 -4.55 17.22 -1.23
C LEU A 24 -3.49 16.82 -0.22
N ASP A 25 -2.38 17.53 -0.21
CA ASP A 25 -1.24 17.33 0.70
C ASP A 25 -1.24 18.45 1.75
N MET A 26 -1.22 18.08 3.03
CA MET A 26 -1.15 19.06 4.12
C MET A 26 0.27 19.62 4.28
N THR A 27 0.39 20.93 4.49
CA THR A 27 1.68 21.58 4.77
C THR A 27 1.99 21.55 6.26
N SER A 28 3.17 21.04 6.63
CA SER A 28 3.69 21.10 8.00
C SER A 28 2.72 20.55 9.06
N GLY A 29 1.99 19.47 8.72
CA GLY A 29 0.81 19.01 9.45
C GLY A 29 1.01 18.90 10.97
N PHE A 30 2.06 18.22 11.40
CA PHE A 30 2.28 17.99 12.84
C PHE A 30 2.48 19.28 13.65
N TRP A 31 3.00 20.35 13.07
CA TRP A 31 3.28 21.59 13.82
C TRP A 31 2.02 22.37 14.20
N VAL A 32 0.85 22.00 13.67
CA VAL A 32 -0.45 22.53 14.10
C VAL A 32 -0.77 22.08 15.54
N VAL A 33 -0.26 20.92 15.96
CA VAL A 33 -0.52 20.34 17.29
C VAL A 33 0.36 20.99 18.36
N SER A 34 -0.28 21.56 19.38
CA SER A 34 0.41 22.10 20.56
C SER A 34 0.88 20.98 21.49
N MET A 35 2.09 21.10 22.03
CA MET A 35 2.61 20.14 23.01
C MET A 35 2.12 20.48 24.41
N THR A 36 1.70 19.47 25.18
CA THR A 36 1.44 19.63 26.63
C THR A 36 2.74 19.94 27.36
N GLU A 37 2.66 20.57 28.54
CA GLU A 37 3.85 20.97 29.33
C GLU A 37 4.79 19.78 29.59
N ARG A 38 4.22 18.63 29.95
CA ARG A 38 4.98 17.37 30.10
C ARG A 38 5.66 16.96 28.79
N ALA A 39 4.96 17.03 27.66
CA ALA A 39 5.51 16.60 26.38
C ALA A 39 6.63 17.53 25.89
N ARG A 40 6.52 18.83 26.16
CA ARG A 40 7.57 19.83 25.89
C ARG A 40 8.87 19.47 26.63
N ALA A 41 8.78 19.24 27.94
CA ALA A 41 9.94 18.90 28.77
C ALA A 41 10.66 17.62 28.30
N ILE A 42 9.90 16.62 27.83
CA ILE A 42 10.46 15.35 27.33
C ILE A 42 11.06 15.51 25.93
N SER A 43 10.57 16.47 25.14
CA SER A 43 11.05 16.73 23.77
C SER A 43 12.35 17.55 23.70
N ALA A 44 12.95 17.87 24.86
CA ALA A 44 14.13 18.71 24.92
C ALA A 44 15.34 18.08 24.20
N PHE A 45 16.10 18.90 23.48
CA PHE A 45 17.28 18.48 22.72
C PHE A 45 18.42 19.50 22.89
N ILE A 46 19.65 19.00 22.76
CA ILE A 46 20.86 19.79 22.96
C ILE A 46 21.45 20.16 21.60
N THR A 47 21.79 21.43 21.45
CA THR A 47 22.62 21.94 20.36
C THR A 47 23.89 22.56 20.95
N PRO A 48 24.94 22.84 20.14
CA PRO A 48 26.10 23.62 20.60
C PRO A 48 25.74 24.99 21.19
N PHE A 49 24.55 25.52 20.91
CA PHE A 49 24.07 26.82 21.36
C PHE A 49 23.17 26.76 22.61
N GLY A 50 22.87 25.56 23.13
CA GLY A 50 22.07 25.39 24.33
C GLY A 50 21.04 24.27 24.26
N LEU A 51 20.22 24.20 25.31
CA LEU A 51 19.10 23.27 25.45
C LEU A 51 17.82 23.95 24.93
N PHE A 52 17.12 23.28 24.03
CA PHE A 52 15.87 23.75 23.43
C PHE A 52 14.79 22.69 23.60
N GLU A 53 13.53 23.11 23.61
CA GLU A 53 12.35 22.24 23.66
C GLU A 53 11.35 22.61 22.57
N TRP A 54 10.52 21.64 22.17
CA TRP A 54 9.52 21.85 21.14
C TRP A 54 8.20 22.33 21.73
N ASN A 55 7.71 23.49 21.28
CA ASN A 55 6.37 24.00 21.65
C ASN A 55 5.23 23.37 20.82
N ARG A 56 5.57 22.79 19.67
CA ARG A 56 4.67 22.14 18.71
C ARG A 56 5.17 20.73 18.43
N MET A 57 4.30 19.82 18.02
CA MET A 57 4.63 18.41 17.87
C MET A 57 5.72 18.20 16.80
N PRO A 58 6.93 17.75 17.17
CA PRO A 58 8.01 17.53 16.22
C PRO A 58 7.83 16.23 15.43
N PHE A 59 8.51 16.15 14.28
CA PHE A 59 8.68 14.90 13.55
C PHE A 59 9.49 13.88 14.37
N GLY A 60 9.23 12.59 14.15
CA GLY A 60 9.95 11.48 14.80
C GLY A 60 9.30 10.93 16.07
N LEU A 61 8.25 11.58 16.59
CA LEU A 61 7.46 11.00 17.69
C LEU A 61 6.59 9.85 17.18
N LYS A 62 6.71 8.68 17.82
CA LYS A 62 5.98 7.45 17.43
C LYS A 62 4.46 7.63 17.34
N ASN A 63 3.89 8.47 18.20
CA ASN A 63 2.44 8.66 18.29
C ASN A 63 1.93 9.87 17.48
N ALA A 64 2.83 10.67 16.87
CA ALA A 64 2.44 11.88 16.16
C ALA A 64 1.43 11.64 15.03
N PRO A 65 1.60 10.62 14.15
CA PRO A 65 0.63 10.35 13.09
C PRO A 65 -0.78 10.08 13.60
N GLN A 66 -0.91 9.36 14.72
CA GLN A 66 -2.21 9.01 15.31
C GLN A 66 -2.91 10.22 15.92
N ILE A 67 -2.16 11.08 16.60
CA ILE A 67 -2.68 12.33 17.18
C ILE A 67 -3.12 13.25 16.05
N TYR A 68 -2.33 13.34 14.99
CA TYR A 68 -2.64 14.17 13.85
C TYR A 68 -3.84 13.66 13.05
N GLN A 69 -3.94 12.36 12.78
CA GLN A 69 -5.12 11.76 12.16
C GLN A 69 -6.38 12.07 12.98
N ARG A 70 -6.31 11.95 14.31
CA ARG A 70 -7.45 12.28 15.18
C ARG A 70 -7.87 13.75 15.04
N LEU A 71 -6.91 14.67 14.89
CA LEU A 71 -7.18 16.08 14.65
C LEU A 71 -7.84 16.30 13.29
N ILE A 72 -7.32 15.67 12.24
CA ILE A 72 -7.89 15.75 10.89
C ILE A 72 -9.30 15.16 10.87
N ASP A 73 -9.51 13.97 11.43
CA ASP A 73 -10.82 13.33 11.48
C ASP A 73 -11.84 14.21 12.22
N ASN A 74 -11.43 14.85 13.32
CA ASN A 74 -12.30 15.80 14.01
C ASN A 74 -12.59 17.06 13.19
N ALA A 75 -11.58 17.59 12.50
CA ALA A 75 -11.72 18.80 11.70
C ALA A 75 -12.65 18.61 10.49
N LEU A 76 -12.57 17.44 9.85
CA LEU A 76 -13.29 17.14 8.62
C LEU A 76 -14.66 16.49 8.86
N TYR A 77 -14.79 15.72 9.94
CA TYR A 77 -15.95 14.86 10.16
C TYR A 77 -16.78 15.27 11.40
N GLY A 78 -16.36 16.29 12.15
CA GLY A 78 -17.22 16.99 13.11
C GLY A 78 -17.51 16.24 14.42
N PHE A 79 -16.52 15.54 14.99
CA PHE A 79 -16.74 14.79 16.23
C PHE A 79 -16.68 15.64 17.52
N LEU A 80 -15.98 16.78 17.52
CA LEU A 80 -15.77 17.63 18.71
C LEU A 80 -15.87 19.12 18.38
N ARG A 81 -16.57 19.88 19.23
CA ARG A 81 -16.78 21.32 19.08
C ARG A 81 -15.52 22.13 19.42
N ILE A 82 -15.20 23.13 18.61
CA ILE A 82 -14.25 24.20 18.99
C ILE A 82 -14.95 25.19 19.95
N PRO A 83 -14.41 25.45 21.16
CA PRO A 83 -14.94 26.45 22.09
C PRO A 83 -15.05 27.84 21.45
N SER A 84 -16.10 28.58 21.82
CA SER A 84 -16.33 29.93 21.27
C SER A 84 -15.24 30.91 21.71
N ALA A 85 -15.13 32.04 21.01
CA ALA A 85 -14.09 33.06 21.21
C ALA A 85 -13.98 33.61 22.64
N VAL A 86 -15.01 33.43 23.46
CA VAL A 86 -15.07 33.89 24.86
C VAL A 86 -14.16 33.06 25.79
N ASP A 87 -13.81 31.82 25.42
CA ASP A 87 -12.98 30.90 26.22
C ASP A 87 -11.51 30.79 25.74
N ARG A 88 -11.11 31.56 24.71
CA ARG A 88 -9.78 31.49 24.06
C ARG A 88 -8.59 31.88 24.94
N ASN A 89 -8.80 32.39 26.14
CA ASN A 89 -7.72 32.75 27.05
C ASN A 89 -7.07 31.53 27.74
N THR A 90 -7.66 30.35 27.59
CA THR A 90 -7.16 29.09 28.16
C THR A 90 -6.81 28.11 27.04
N LEU A 91 -5.62 27.51 27.12
CA LEU A 91 -5.15 26.43 26.25
C LEU A 91 -5.95 25.16 26.59
N THR A 92 -7.20 25.09 26.15
CA THR A 92 -8.12 23.96 26.37
C THR A 92 -7.72 22.80 25.48
N ASP A 93 -7.47 21.63 26.07
CA ASP A 93 -7.27 20.40 25.30
C ASP A 93 -8.64 19.93 24.76
N LEU A 94 -8.88 20.15 23.47
CA LEU A 94 -10.13 19.78 22.80
C LEU A 94 -10.45 18.29 22.90
N PHE A 95 -9.44 17.43 23.06
CA PHE A 95 -9.63 15.99 23.10
C PHE A 95 -9.94 15.46 24.50
N GLU A 96 -9.72 16.26 25.54
CA GLU A 96 -10.07 15.97 26.94
C GLU A 96 -11.31 16.74 27.41
N GLU A 97 -11.47 17.99 26.98
CA GLU A 97 -12.48 18.94 27.49
C GLU A 97 -13.55 19.34 26.43
N GLY A 98 -13.40 18.89 25.18
CA GLY A 98 -14.35 19.20 24.09
C GLY A 98 -15.68 18.48 24.23
N GLY A 99 -16.79 19.23 24.15
CA GLY A 99 -18.13 18.66 24.04
C GLY A 99 -18.44 18.15 22.61
N PRO A 100 -19.36 17.18 22.45
CA PRO A 100 -19.80 16.73 21.13
C PRO A 100 -20.47 17.88 20.36
N GLU A 101 -20.25 17.93 19.05
CA GLU A 101 -20.94 18.87 18.16
C GLU A 101 -22.42 18.43 18.04
N GLU A 102 -23.37 19.30 18.40
CA GLU A 102 -24.79 18.95 18.34
C GLU A 102 -25.23 18.82 16.87
N ALA A 103 -25.69 17.61 16.54
CA ALA A 103 -26.15 17.14 15.24
C ALA A 103 -26.70 18.20 14.28
N GLY A 104 -26.14 18.28 13.07
CA GLY A 104 -26.79 18.98 11.96
C GLY A 104 -26.04 18.99 10.62
N GLU A 105 -24.72 19.11 10.64
CA GLU A 105 -23.95 19.20 9.38
C GLU A 105 -23.49 17.82 8.93
N SER A 106 -23.88 17.44 7.72
CA SER A 106 -23.34 16.25 7.06
C SER A 106 -21.82 16.38 6.97
N SER A 107 -21.10 15.33 7.37
CA SER A 107 -19.66 15.18 7.18
C SER A 107 -19.18 15.83 5.88
N VAL A 108 -18.18 16.72 5.98
CA VAL A 108 -17.70 17.52 4.84
C VAL A 108 -17.26 16.62 3.68
N LEU A 109 -16.73 15.44 4.02
CA LEU A 109 -16.23 14.44 3.08
C LEU A 109 -16.61 13.01 3.52
N GLY A 110 -16.56 12.06 2.60
CA GLY A 110 -16.43 10.65 2.97
C GLY A 110 -15.07 10.40 3.63
N ARG A 111 -14.95 9.37 4.47
CA ARG A 111 -13.72 9.06 5.22
C ARG A 111 -12.60 8.62 4.27
N ARG A 112 -11.80 9.57 3.79
CA ARG A 112 -10.72 9.40 2.78
C ARG A 112 -9.52 10.30 3.09
N SER A 113 -9.17 10.39 4.38
CA SER A 113 -7.97 11.05 4.87
C SER A 113 -7.03 10.02 5.50
N TYR A 114 -5.75 10.13 5.18
CA TYR A 114 -4.69 9.35 5.80
C TYR A 114 -3.51 10.27 6.12
N ILE A 115 -3.41 10.62 7.41
CA ILE A 115 -2.42 11.54 7.95
C ILE A 115 -2.45 12.88 7.20
N ASP A 116 -1.51 13.11 6.28
CA ASP A 116 -1.36 14.35 5.53
C ASP A 116 -2.04 14.30 4.15
N ASP A 117 -2.47 13.12 3.69
CA ASP A 117 -3.11 12.92 2.40
C ASP A 117 -4.64 12.94 2.56
N ILE A 118 -5.32 13.85 1.84
CA ILE A 118 -6.78 13.94 1.81
C ILE A 118 -7.27 13.79 0.37
N LEU A 119 -8.16 12.82 0.13
CA LEU A 119 -8.83 12.66 -1.15
C LEU A 119 -10.26 13.20 -1.11
N VAL A 120 -10.53 14.23 -1.92
CA VAL A 120 -11.87 14.75 -2.17
C VAL A 120 -12.38 14.16 -3.48
N THR A 121 -13.55 13.53 -3.43
CA THR A 121 -14.19 12.91 -4.58
C THR A 121 -15.54 13.57 -4.87
N ALA A 122 -16.00 13.58 -6.12
CA ALA A 122 -17.36 13.97 -6.47
C ALA A 122 -17.81 13.36 -7.81
N GLY A 123 -19.13 13.15 -7.95
CA GLY A 123 -19.75 12.72 -9.20
C GLY A 123 -19.97 13.86 -10.22
N SER A 124 -19.97 15.12 -9.77
CA SER A 124 -20.10 16.30 -10.62
C SER A 124 -19.09 17.39 -10.23
N TRP A 125 -18.79 18.29 -11.17
CA TRP A 125 -17.85 19.39 -10.95
C TRP A 125 -18.35 20.38 -9.87
N ASP A 126 -19.65 20.69 -9.90
CA ASP A 126 -20.24 21.62 -8.93
C ASP A 126 -20.16 21.06 -7.51
N LEU A 127 -20.48 19.76 -7.34
CA LEU A 127 -20.37 19.09 -6.05
C LEU A 127 -18.91 19.03 -5.55
N LEU A 128 -17.94 18.90 -6.47
CA LEU A 128 -16.53 18.96 -6.12
C LEU A 128 -16.17 20.34 -5.56
N CYS A 129 -16.59 21.41 -6.23
CA CYS A 129 -16.35 22.78 -5.80
C CYS A 129 -16.95 23.04 -4.41
N ASP A 130 -18.18 22.58 -4.17
CA ASP A 130 -18.86 22.73 -2.87
C ASP A 130 -18.11 21.99 -1.75
N ARG A 131 -17.67 20.74 -2.00
CA ARG A 131 -16.88 19.95 -1.05
C ARG A 131 -15.52 20.58 -0.75
N VAL A 132 -14.83 21.06 -1.77
CA VAL A 132 -13.54 21.74 -1.62
C VAL A 132 -13.72 23.03 -0.82
N LYS A 133 -14.78 23.81 -1.07
CA LYS A 133 -15.06 25.03 -0.32
C LYS A 133 -15.29 24.73 1.17
N ALA A 134 -16.13 23.75 1.48
CA ALA A 134 -16.38 23.34 2.86
C ALA A 134 -15.11 22.80 3.54
N LEU A 135 -14.25 22.08 2.81
CA LEU A 135 -12.94 21.65 3.30
C LEU A 135 -12.05 22.84 3.65
N LEU A 136 -11.96 23.84 2.78
CA LEU A 136 -11.13 25.04 3.03
C LEU A 136 -11.64 25.84 4.24
N GLU A 137 -12.95 25.94 4.42
CA GLU A 137 -13.57 26.56 5.60
C GLU A 137 -13.23 25.79 6.89
N ALA A 138 -13.24 24.46 6.85
CA ALA A 138 -12.81 23.62 7.97
C ALA A 138 -11.30 23.80 8.25
N CYS A 139 -10.45 23.82 7.22
CA CYS A 139 -9.02 24.06 7.37
C CYS A 139 -8.73 25.42 8.01
N ASP A 140 -9.43 26.49 7.62
CA ASP A 140 -9.30 27.82 8.23
C ASP A 140 -9.71 27.80 9.71
N LYS A 141 -10.86 27.18 10.03
CA LYS A 141 -11.37 27.06 11.41
C LYS A 141 -10.40 26.32 12.34
N TRP A 142 -9.71 25.31 11.83
CA TRP A 142 -8.77 24.46 12.58
C TRP A 142 -7.30 24.87 12.41
N ASN A 143 -7.02 25.96 11.68
CA ASN A 143 -5.68 26.46 11.38
C ASN A 143 -4.77 25.39 10.74
N ILE A 144 -5.34 24.63 9.81
CA ILE A 144 -4.67 23.60 9.01
C ILE A 144 -4.36 24.21 7.64
N SER A 145 -3.16 23.97 7.12
CA SER A 145 -2.72 24.52 5.84
C SER A 145 -2.56 23.42 4.80
N ILE A 146 -3.02 23.69 3.57
CA ILE A 146 -2.89 22.79 2.42
C ILE A 146 -1.77 23.28 1.51
N SER A 147 -0.90 22.38 1.06
CA SER A 147 0.13 22.67 0.08
C SER A 147 -0.47 22.78 -1.32
N VAL A 148 -0.63 24.01 -1.84
CA VAL A 148 -1.14 24.20 -3.20
C VAL A 148 -0.21 23.57 -4.25
N ALA A 149 1.10 23.62 -4.03
CA ALA A 149 2.10 23.12 -4.98
C ALA A 149 2.20 21.59 -5.05
N LYS A 150 1.83 20.89 -3.97
CA LYS A 150 1.84 19.41 -3.91
C LYS A 150 0.44 18.81 -4.10
N SER A 151 -0.61 19.61 -3.98
CA SER A 151 -1.99 19.20 -4.19
C SER A 151 -2.36 19.20 -5.67
N PHE A 152 -3.21 18.25 -6.04
CA PHE A 152 -3.80 18.11 -7.36
C PHE A 152 -5.31 18.35 -7.29
N TRP A 153 -5.84 19.14 -8.22
CA TRP A 153 -7.21 19.66 -8.15
C TRP A 153 -7.99 19.33 -9.42
N GLY A 154 -9.20 18.78 -9.26
CA GLY A 154 -10.14 18.62 -10.36
C GLY A 154 -9.68 17.67 -11.47
N LEU A 155 -9.03 16.56 -11.11
CA LEU A 155 -8.56 15.55 -12.06
C LEU A 155 -9.57 14.42 -12.21
N LYS A 156 -9.57 13.75 -13.37
CA LYS A 156 -10.33 12.50 -13.60
C LYS A 156 -9.56 11.25 -13.16
N LYS A 157 -8.25 11.39 -12.98
CA LYS A 157 -7.32 10.34 -12.58
C LYS A 157 -6.24 10.99 -11.73
N VAL A 158 -6.01 10.46 -10.52
CA VAL A 158 -5.13 11.07 -9.53
C VAL A 158 -4.32 10.01 -8.79
N ASP A 159 -3.14 10.38 -8.32
CA ASP A 159 -2.32 9.52 -7.46
C ASP A 159 -2.70 9.77 -5.98
N TYR A 160 -2.95 8.71 -5.23
CA TYR A 160 -3.38 8.74 -3.84
C TYR A 160 -2.90 7.47 -3.10
N LEU A 161 -2.19 7.64 -1.97
CA LEU A 161 -1.64 6.55 -1.15
C LEU A 161 -0.79 5.50 -1.90
N GLY A 162 -0.09 5.94 -2.94
CA GLY A 162 0.76 5.08 -3.79
C GLY A 162 -0.01 4.37 -4.90
N ASP A 163 -1.33 4.48 -4.94
CA ASP A 163 -2.17 3.94 -5.99
C ASP A 163 -2.64 5.06 -6.92
N ARG A 164 -2.92 4.70 -8.17
CA ARG A 164 -3.45 5.59 -9.19
C ARG A 164 -4.94 5.30 -9.39
N VAL A 165 -5.74 6.26 -9.00
CA VAL A 165 -7.19 6.15 -8.86
C VAL A 165 -7.88 6.84 -10.03
N SER A 166 -8.91 6.19 -10.59
CA SER A 166 -9.75 6.76 -11.62
C SER A 166 -11.17 6.19 -11.58
N ASN A 167 -12.09 6.81 -12.34
CA ASN A 167 -13.43 6.26 -12.57
C ASN A 167 -13.40 4.86 -13.21
N GLU A 168 -12.33 4.54 -13.96
CA GLU A 168 -12.19 3.25 -14.60
C GLU A 168 -11.76 2.14 -13.64
N GLY A 169 -11.11 2.50 -12.53
CA GLY A 169 -10.52 1.56 -11.60
C GLY A 169 -9.25 2.05 -10.93
N LEU A 170 -8.60 1.11 -10.24
CA LEU A 170 -7.35 1.27 -9.51
C LEU A 170 -6.17 0.70 -10.29
N GLU A 171 -5.06 1.44 -10.31
CA GLU A 171 -3.80 1.05 -10.93
C GLU A 171 -2.66 1.21 -9.93
N ALA A 172 -1.64 0.34 -10.01
CA ALA A 172 -0.41 0.57 -9.27
C ALA A 172 0.36 1.76 -9.86
N HIS A 173 1.07 2.51 -9.02
CA HIS A 173 1.82 3.69 -9.48
C HIS A 173 2.98 3.30 -10.43
N PRO A 174 3.08 3.90 -11.64
CA PRO A 174 4.02 3.45 -12.68
C PRO A 174 5.51 3.58 -12.33
N GLN A 175 5.89 4.57 -11.51
CA GLN A 175 7.31 4.80 -11.20
C GLN A 175 7.88 3.64 -10.38
N ASP A 176 7.08 3.08 -9.47
CA ASP A 176 7.51 1.99 -8.61
C ASP A 176 7.55 0.65 -9.35
N LEU A 177 6.71 0.48 -10.39
CA LEU A 177 6.72 -0.69 -11.26
C LEU A 177 8.04 -0.82 -12.04
N SER A 178 8.57 0.29 -12.57
CA SER A 178 9.81 0.28 -13.37
C SER A 178 11.01 -0.28 -12.60
N ALA A 179 11.12 0.08 -11.32
CA ALA A 179 12.18 -0.41 -10.44
C ALA A 179 12.12 -1.93 -10.23
N LEU A 180 10.92 -2.52 -10.23
CA LEU A 180 10.71 -3.96 -10.08
C LEU A 180 10.90 -4.73 -11.39
N THR A 181 10.43 -4.17 -12.51
CA THR A 181 10.56 -4.81 -13.83
C THR A 181 12.01 -4.85 -14.33
N ASP A 182 12.87 -3.96 -13.84
CA ASP A 182 14.29 -3.94 -14.23
C ASP A 182 15.19 -4.73 -13.26
N LEU A 183 14.63 -5.22 -12.15
CA LEU A 183 15.40 -5.91 -11.12
C LEU A 183 15.97 -7.25 -11.64
N PRO A 184 17.29 -7.50 -11.55
CA PRO A 184 17.86 -8.79 -11.91
C PRO A 184 17.49 -9.87 -10.90
N PHE A 185 17.55 -11.15 -11.31
CA PHE A 185 17.27 -12.27 -10.41
C PHE A 185 18.13 -12.18 -9.12
N PRO A 186 17.53 -12.19 -7.92
CA PRO A 186 18.29 -12.07 -6.68
C PRO A 186 19.26 -13.22 -6.46
N LYS A 187 20.55 -12.91 -6.28
CA LYS A 187 21.62 -13.91 -6.02
C LYS A 187 21.89 -14.16 -4.53
N THR A 188 21.11 -13.55 -3.65
CA THR A 188 21.25 -13.70 -2.20
C THR A 188 19.88 -13.89 -1.56
N LEU A 189 19.82 -14.64 -0.45
CA LEU A 189 18.57 -14.84 0.30
C LEU A 189 17.98 -13.50 0.75
N ARG A 190 18.81 -12.56 1.23
CA ARG A 190 18.36 -11.22 1.62
C ARG A 190 17.77 -10.44 0.44
N GLY A 191 18.38 -10.54 -0.74
CA GLY A 191 17.85 -9.94 -1.96
C GLY A 191 16.50 -10.55 -2.36
N MET A 192 16.37 -11.87 -2.26
CA MET A 192 15.12 -12.58 -2.54
C MET A 192 14.00 -12.18 -1.58
N GLN A 193 14.31 -12.13 -0.26
CA GLN A 193 13.38 -11.66 0.76
C GLN A 193 12.97 -10.20 0.55
N SER A 194 13.90 -9.34 0.13
CA SER A 194 13.60 -7.94 -0.20
C SER A 194 12.64 -7.84 -1.38
N PHE A 195 12.85 -8.66 -2.43
CA PHE A 195 11.95 -8.72 -3.57
C PHE A 195 10.56 -9.21 -3.15
N LEU A 196 10.46 -10.35 -2.46
CA LEU A 196 9.18 -10.88 -1.97
C LEU A 196 8.46 -9.89 -1.04
N GLY A 197 9.20 -9.18 -0.18
CA GLY A 197 8.65 -8.12 0.67
C GLY A 197 8.07 -6.95 -0.12
N SER A 198 8.71 -6.57 -1.23
CA SER A 198 8.19 -5.52 -2.12
C SER A 198 6.91 -5.92 -2.85
N LEU A 199 6.71 -7.21 -3.13
CA LEU A 199 5.50 -7.72 -3.79
C LEU A 199 4.24 -7.57 -2.92
N ASN A 200 4.37 -7.52 -1.59
CA ASN A 200 3.21 -7.41 -0.69
C ASN A 200 2.36 -6.16 -0.99
N TYR A 201 2.99 -5.07 -1.45
CA TYR A 201 2.26 -3.88 -1.90
C TYR A 201 1.42 -4.18 -3.15
N TYR A 202 2.03 -4.85 -4.13
CA TYR A 202 1.43 -5.14 -5.43
C TYR A 202 0.52 -6.36 -5.44
N GLY A 203 0.40 -7.10 -4.34
CA GLY A 203 -0.31 -8.38 -4.31
C GLY A 203 -1.76 -8.30 -4.79
N ARG A 204 -2.43 -7.15 -4.62
CA ARG A 204 -3.78 -6.92 -5.14
C ARG A 204 -3.87 -6.80 -6.66
N PHE A 205 -2.76 -6.45 -7.33
CA PHE A 205 -2.66 -6.24 -8.77
C PHE A 205 -2.05 -7.45 -9.51
N ILE A 206 -1.54 -8.44 -8.76
CA ILE A 206 -0.84 -9.60 -9.31
C ILE A 206 -1.70 -10.84 -9.12
N GLU A 207 -2.29 -11.32 -10.22
CA GLU A 207 -2.97 -12.60 -10.28
C GLU A 207 -2.01 -13.75 -9.91
N ASP A 208 -2.45 -14.63 -9.01
CA ASP A 208 -1.70 -15.81 -8.54
C ASP A 208 -0.36 -15.50 -7.87
N MET A 209 -0.20 -14.31 -7.29
CA MET A 209 1.05 -13.90 -6.64
C MET A 209 1.59 -14.96 -5.68
N ALA A 210 0.76 -15.46 -4.76
CA ALA A 210 1.20 -16.45 -3.77
C ALA A 210 1.64 -17.78 -4.40
N ILE A 211 1.05 -18.16 -5.54
CA ILE A 211 1.42 -19.38 -6.26
C ILE A 211 2.85 -19.28 -6.76
N TYR A 212 3.19 -18.21 -7.49
CA TYR A 212 4.56 -18.01 -7.97
C TYR A 212 5.54 -17.69 -6.84
N ALA A 213 5.12 -16.90 -5.86
CA ALA A 213 5.94 -16.58 -4.70
C ALA A 213 6.30 -17.81 -3.87
N SER A 214 5.43 -18.84 -3.82
CA SER A 214 5.70 -20.09 -3.10
C SER A 214 6.97 -20.78 -3.60
N VAL A 215 7.18 -20.82 -4.92
CA VAL A 215 8.39 -21.37 -5.55
C VAL A 215 9.64 -20.62 -5.10
N LEU A 216 9.54 -19.30 -4.96
CA LEU A 216 10.65 -18.47 -4.48
C LEU A 216 10.91 -18.64 -2.98
N TYR A 217 9.86 -18.86 -2.18
CA TYR A 217 9.98 -19.13 -0.74
C TYR A 217 10.67 -20.47 -0.46
N GLU A 218 10.63 -21.42 -1.38
CA GLU A 218 11.34 -22.69 -1.21
C GLU A 218 12.86 -22.53 -1.20
N LEU A 219 13.41 -21.45 -1.79
CA LEU A 219 14.85 -21.22 -1.84
C LEU A 219 15.41 -20.88 -0.45
N ARG A 220 16.29 -21.74 0.05
CA ARG A 220 16.93 -21.60 1.37
C ARG A 220 18.37 -21.11 1.24
N GLU A 221 18.95 -20.69 2.36
CA GLU A 221 20.36 -20.24 2.41
C GLU A 221 21.34 -21.26 1.80
N VAL A 222 21.08 -22.55 2.00
CA VAL A 222 21.86 -23.65 1.40
C VAL A 222 21.83 -23.64 -0.13
N ASP A 223 20.71 -23.25 -0.73
CA ASP A 223 20.53 -23.20 -2.19
C ASP A 223 21.36 -22.05 -2.78
N PHE A 224 21.41 -20.90 -2.09
CA PHE A 224 22.24 -19.75 -2.47
C PHE A 224 23.74 -20.01 -2.25
N ALA A 225 24.10 -20.70 -1.16
CA ALA A 225 25.50 -21.07 -0.88
C ALA A 225 26.05 -22.02 -1.96
N ALA A 226 25.25 -23.01 -2.38
CA ALA A 226 25.64 -23.97 -3.43
C ALA A 226 25.96 -23.29 -4.77
N ILE A 227 25.27 -22.21 -5.13
CA ILE A 227 25.57 -21.43 -6.35
C ILE A 227 26.83 -20.59 -6.18
N ARG A 228 27.01 -19.96 -5.03
CA ARG A 228 28.21 -19.15 -4.75
C ARG A 228 29.48 -20.01 -4.83
N ASP A 229 29.43 -21.21 -4.27
CA ASP A 229 30.56 -22.13 -4.24
C ASP A 229 30.91 -22.66 -5.65
N ARG A 230 29.92 -22.84 -6.53
CA ARG A 230 30.13 -23.18 -7.95
C ARG A 230 30.75 -22.02 -8.72
N ALA A 231 30.22 -20.81 -8.57
CA ALA A 231 30.75 -19.61 -9.21
C ALA A 231 32.18 -19.26 -8.73
N GLY A 232 32.54 -19.66 -7.51
CA GLY A 232 33.92 -19.58 -7.00
C GLY A 232 34.85 -20.60 -7.65
N ARG A 233 34.42 -21.86 -7.79
CA ARG A 233 35.20 -22.93 -8.43
C ARG A 233 35.43 -22.73 -9.94
N GLU A 234 34.53 -22.01 -10.63
CA GLU A 234 34.71 -21.65 -12.04
C GLU A 234 35.72 -20.49 -12.25
N ARG A 235 35.96 -19.66 -11.23
CA ARG A 235 36.97 -18.57 -11.29
C ARG A 235 38.38 -19.07 -11.01
N ASP A 236 38.52 -20.10 -10.17
CA ASP A 236 39.78 -20.83 -9.96
C ASP A 236 39.91 -21.95 -11.00
N GLY A 237 40.23 -21.60 -12.25
CA GLY A 237 40.31 -22.55 -13.36
C GLY A 237 41.35 -23.68 -13.15
N PRO A 238 41.10 -24.90 -13.68
CA PRO A 238 42.03 -26.02 -13.55
C PRO A 238 43.20 -25.90 -14.54
N THR A 239 44.42 -26.11 -14.04
CA THR A 239 45.58 -26.42 -14.88
C THR A 239 45.47 -27.88 -15.35
N ALA A 240 44.66 -28.17 -16.35
CA ALA A 240 44.69 -29.47 -17.04
C ALA A 240 44.05 -29.40 -18.43
N THR A 241 44.87 -29.67 -19.45
CA THR A 241 44.48 -29.94 -20.83
C THR A 241 43.50 -31.10 -20.93
N TYR A 242 42.31 -30.86 -21.46
CA TYR A 242 41.39 -31.90 -21.94
C TYR A 242 40.84 -31.54 -23.34
N THR A 243 40.67 -32.58 -24.15
CA THR A 243 40.35 -32.57 -25.59
C THR A 243 38.90 -32.17 -25.90
N LYS A 244 38.72 -31.54 -27.07
CA LYS A 244 37.54 -30.80 -27.57
C LYS A 244 36.22 -31.58 -27.77
N ASP A 245 36.16 -32.88 -27.53
CA ASP A 245 34.99 -33.70 -27.90
C ASP A 245 34.01 -33.98 -26.75
N GLN A 246 34.15 -33.29 -25.61
CA GLN A 246 33.21 -33.38 -24.48
C GLN A 246 32.46 -32.08 -24.19
N GLN A 247 32.68 -31.03 -25.00
CA GLN A 247 32.07 -29.71 -24.78
C GLN A 247 30.53 -29.73 -24.99
N ASP A 248 30.03 -30.50 -25.96
CA ASP A 248 28.62 -30.44 -26.36
C ASP A 248 27.66 -31.21 -25.43
N ASN A 249 28.16 -32.05 -24.53
CA ASN A 249 27.34 -32.85 -23.61
C ASN A 249 27.38 -32.35 -22.16
N GLN A 250 28.24 -31.38 -21.84
CA GLN A 250 28.41 -30.88 -20.47
C GLN A 250 27.67 -29.56 -20.22
N ASP A 251 27.35 -28.80 -21.27
CA ASP A 251 26.57 -27.55 -21.19
C ASP A 251 25.05 -27.77 -21.05
N ARG A 252 24.56 -29.02 -21.13
CA ARG A 252 23.13 -29.36 -20.98
C ARG A 252 22.76 -30.03 -19.65
N ALA A 253 23.71 -30.26 -18.74
CA ALA A 253 23.49 -30.97 -17.48
C ALA A 253 23.46 -30.05 -16.22
N THR A 254 23.30 -28.74 -16.41
CA THR A 254 24.04 -27.73 -15.63
C THR A 254 23.24 -26.74 -14.77
N THR A 255 21.96 -26.94 -14.48
CA THR A 255 21.22 -26.08 -13.53
C THR A 255 20.30 -26.91 -12.64
N ASN A 256 20.37 -26.72 -11.31
CA ASN A 256 19.46 -27.37 -10.37
C ASN A 256 18.01 -27.09 -10.83
N PRO A 257 17.13 -28.10 -11.02
CA PRO A 257 15.78 -27.89 -11.55
C PRO A 257 14.99 -26.83 -10.76
N LYS A 258 15.19 -26.80 -9.44
CA LYS A 258 14.60 -25.81 -8.53
C LYS A 258 14.97 -24.36 -8.87
N TRP A 259 16.19 -24.13 -9.37
CA TRP A 259 16.63 -22.79 -9.78
C TRP A 259 16.03 -22.37 -11.11
N ILE A 260 15.87 -23.30 -12.05
CA ILE A 260 15.15 -23.03 -13.30
C ILE A 260 13.71 -22.66 -12.99
N GLU A 261 13.03 -23.43 -12.13
CA GLU A 261 11.66 -23.15 -11.69
C GLU A 261 11.54 -21.80 -11.00
N ALA A 262 12.48 -21.45 -10.12
CA ALA A 262 12.50 -20.15 -9.47
C ALA A 262 12.75 -18.99 -10.45
N GLU A 263 13.65 -19.14 -11.41
CA GLU A 263 13.89 -18.13 -12.45
C GLU A 263 12.64 -17.92 -13.33
N VAL A 264 11.96 -19.00 -13.70
CA VAL A 264 10.69 -18.93 -14.45
C VAL A 264 9.61 -18.24 -13.63
N ALA A 265 9.43 -18.60 -12.35
CA ALA A 265 8.45 -17.96 -11.47
C ALA A 265 8.75 -16.46 -11.26
N PHE A 266 10.03 -16.10 -11.12
CA PHE A 266 10.47 -14.71 -11.01
C PHE A 266 10.16 -13.90 -12.28
N LEU A 267 10.44 -14.46 -13.46
CA LEU A 267 10.14 -13.81 -14.73
C LEU A 267 8.63 -13.65 -14.95
N GLU A 268 7.83 -14.66 -14.60
CA GLU A 268 6.38 -14.58 -14.76
C GLU A 268 5.77 -13.55 -13.79
N LEU A 269 6.26 -13.48 -12.54
CA LEU A 269 5.88 -12.40 -11.61
C LEU A 269 6.21 -11.02 -12.18
N LYS A 270 7.42 -10.82 -12.70
CA LYS A 270 7.81 -9.55 -13.32
C LYS A 270 6.94 -9.21 -14.53
N LYS A 271 6.60 -10.19 -15.34
CA LYS A 271 5.71 -10.02 -16.49
C LYS A 271 4.30 -9.64 -16.05
N LYS A 272 3.74 -10.28 -15.03
CA LYS A 272 2.42 -9.94 -14.46
C LYS A 272 2.41 -8.55 -13.83
N ILE A 273 3.50 -8.15 -13.16
CA ILE A 273 3.70 -6.78 -12.65
C ILE A 273 3.79 -5.78 -13.81
N ALA A 274 4.56 -6.08 -14.87
CA ALA A 274 4.66 -5.20 -16.03
C ALA A 274 3.33 -5.06 -16.78
N ALA A 275 2.54 -6.12 -16.81
CA ALA A 275 1.21 -6.17 -17.41
C ALA A 275 0.13 -5.57 -16.51
N THR A 276 0.49 -4.83 -15.44
CA THR A 276 -0.42 -4.28 -14.42
C THR A 276 -1.76 -3.90 -15.04
N LEU A 277 -2.78 -4.64 -14.65
CA LEU A 277 -4.15 -4.45 -15.09
C LEU A 277 -4.77 -3.32 -14.27
N ILE A 278 -5.61 -2.53 -14.92
CA ILE A 278 -6.57 -1.66 -14.23
C ILE A 278 -7.55 -2.60 -13.52
N LEU A 279 -7.55 -2.58 -12.19
CA LEU A 279 -8.58 -3.25 -11.39
C LEU A 279 -9.85 -2.43 -11.48
N ARG A 280 -10.88 -2.96 -12.13
CA ARG A 280 -12.19 -2.31 -12.25
C ARG A 280 -12.82 -2.16 -10.88
N ASN A 281 -13.54 -1.06 -10.71
CA ASN A 281 -14.38 -0.92 -9.53
C ASN A 281 -15.51 -1.96 -9.57
N PHE A 282 -15.87 -2.49 -8.39
CA PHE A 282 -16.95 -3.46 -8.28
C PHE A 282 -18.30 -2.82 -8.59
N ASP A 283 -19.06 -3.43 -9.50
CA ASP A 283 -20.41 -3.00 -9.86
C ASP A 283 -21.44 -3.94 -9.23
N THR A 284 -22.34 -3.40 -8.40
CA THR A 284 -23.35 -4.19 -7.69
C THR A 284 -24.42 -4.79 -8.60
N GLU A 285 -24.60 -4.22 -9.80
CA GLU A 285 -25.61 -4.66 -10.77
C GLU A 285 -25.10 -5.78 -11.68
N LYS A 286 -23.78 -6.05 -11.67
CA LYS A 286 -23.13 -7.03 -12.52
C LYS A 286 -22.86 -8.33 -11.79
N GLN A 287 -22.99 -9.46 -12.50
CA GLN A 287 -22.72 -10.77 -11.93
C GLN A 287 -21.21 -10.93 -11.62
N PRO A 288 -20.83 -11.22 -10.36
CA PRO A 288 -19.46 -11.54 -10.04
C PRO A 288 -19.12 -12.97 -10.46
N VAL A 289 -17.92 -13.16 -11.01
CA VAL A 289 -17.34 -14.47 -11.29
C VAL A 289 -16.05 -14.58 -10.49
N VAL A 290 -15.92 -15.65 -9.71
CA VAL A 290 -14.72 -15.94 -8.94
C VAL A 290 -14.00 -17.09 -9.61
N ILE A 291 -12.78 -16.83 -10.08
CA ILE A 291 -11.88 -17.83 -10.63
C ILE A 291 -10.92 -18.23 -9.51
N VAL A 292 -10.87 -19.51 -9.18
CA VAL A 292 -10.02 -20.02 -8.10
C VAL A 292 -8.91 -20.90 -8.66
N TYR A 293 -7.75 -20.82 -8.03
CA TYR A 293 -6.62 -21.67 -8.33
C TYR A 293 -5.98 -22.16 -7.03
N ALA A 294 -5.55 -23.42 -7.03
CA ALA A 294 -4.84 -24.02 -5.91
C ALA A 294 -3.56 -24.70 -6.40
N SER A 295 -2.50 -24.59 -5.61
CA SER A 295 -1.28 -25.39 -5.72
C SER A 295 -1.08 -26.23 -4.47
N GLU A 296 0.01 -26.99 -4.41
CA GLU A 296 0.34 -27.74 -3.19
C GLU A 296 0.54 -26.82 -1.98
N TRP A 297 1.02 -25.60 -2.21
CA TRP A 297 1.47 -24.69 -1.16
C TRP A 297 0.58 -23.47 -0.97
N ALA A 298 -0.15 -23.03 -2.00
CA ALA A 298 -0.86 -21.76 -1.97
C ALA A 298 -2.21 -21.85 -2.70
N VAL A 299 -3.08 -20.89 -2.40
CA VAL A 299 -4.37 -20.70 -3.06
C VAL A 299 -4.49 -19.26 -3.55
N SER A 300 -5.26 -19.08 -4.61
CA SER A 300 -5.50 -17.80 -5.27
C SER A 300 -6.96 -17.71 -5.70
N ALA A 301 -7.52 -16.52 -5.65
CA ALA A 301 -8.81 -16.21 -6.21
C ALA A 301 -8.78 -14.86 -6.94
N SER A 302 -9.42 -14.82 -8.09
CA SER A 302 -9.58 -13.65 -8.93
C SER A 302 -11.06 -13.34 -9.04
N LEU A 303 -11.47 -12.19 -8.50
CA LEU A 303 -12.80 -11.65 -8.70
C LEU A 303 -12.82 -10.87 -10.00
N VAL A 304 -13.65 -11.31 -10.94
CA VAL A 304 -13.83 -10.68 -12.25
C VAL A 304 -15.31 -10.39 -12.50
N GLN A 305 -15.60 -9.35 -13.27
CA GLN A 305 -16.96 -8.99 -13.70
C GLN A 305 -17.00 -8.82 -15.22
N ASP A 306 -18.18 -9.03 -15.79
CA ASP A 306 -18.40 -8.86 -17.24
C ASP A 306 -18.53 -7.37 -17.60
N HIS A 307 -17.65 -6.90 -18.48
CA HIS A 307 -17.70 -5.57 -19.08
C HIS A 307 -17.59 -5.72 -20.60
N ASP A 308 -18.71 -5.54 -21.29
CA ASP A 308 -18.80 -5.59 -22.75
C ASP A 308 -18.29 -6.93 -23.34
N ASP A 309 -18.79 -8.05 -22.82
CA ASP A 309 -18.41 -9.44 -23.17
C ASP A 309 -16.95 -9.81 -22.82
N VAL A 310 -16.28 -8.99 -21.99
CA VAL A 310 -14.92 -9.23 -21.50
C VAL A 310 -14.92 -9.26 -19.98
N TYR A 311 -14.43 -10.36 -19.40
CA TYR A 311 -14.20 -10.45 -17.97
C TYR A 311 -13.00 -9.61 -17.56
N LEU A 312 -13.25 -8.53 -16.83
CA LEU A 312 -12.21 -7.64 -16.30
C LEU A 312 -12.02 -7.87 -14.81
N PRO A 313 -10.78 -7.79 -14.31
CA PRO A 313 -10.47 -8.04 -12.91
C PRO A 313 -10.94 -6.89 -12.04
N VAL A 314 -11.55 -7.23 -10.91
CA VAL A 314 -11.91 -6.30 -9.83
C VAL A 314 -10.91 -6.42 -8.69
N MET A 315 -10.52 -7.64 -8.34
CA MET A 315 -9.60 -7.90 -7.23
C MET A 315 -8.87 -9.23 -7.43
N PHE A 316 -7.57 -9.24 -7.11
CA PHE A 316 -6.79 -10.45 -6.94
C PHE A 316 -6.45 -10.65 -5.47
N THR A 317 -6.55 -11.88 -5.01
CA THR A 317 -6.25 -12.27 -3.63
C THR A 317 -5.59 -13.64 -3.66
N SER A 318 -4.51 -13.80 -2.93
CA SER A 318 -3.80 -15.07 -2.87
C SER A 318 -3.05 -15.19 -1.55
N ARG A 319 -2.93 -16.42 -1.06
CA ARG A 319 -2.23 -16.69 0.19
C ARG A 319 -1.53 -18.04 0.20
N MET A 320 -0.52 -18.13 1.03
CA MET A 320 0.08 -19.40 1.42
C MET A 320 -0.89 -20.19 2.31
N LEU A 321 -0.93 -21.51 2.11
CA LEU A 321 -1.68 -22.43 2.95
C LEU A 321 -1.00 -22.59 4.31
N LYS A 322 -1.81 -22.73 5.35
CA LYS A 322 -1.36 -23.05 6.70
C LYS A 322 -0.95 -24.51 6.79
N GLN A 323 -0.15 -24.86 7.81
CA GLN A 323 0.39 -26.22 7.98
C GLN A 323 -0.67 -27.33 7.98
N ASN A 324 -1.86 -27.05 8.53
CA ASN A 324 -2.99 -27.98 8.53
C ASN A 324 -3.64 -28.11 7.14
N GLU A 325 -3.71 -27.02 6.38
CA GLU A 325 -4.32 -26.95 5.04
C GLU A 325 -3.42 -27.57 3.96
N LEU A 326 -2.11 -27.67 4.20
CA LEU A 326 -1.18 -28.35 3.28
C LEU A 326 -1.54 -29.83 3.07
N ASN A 327 -2.15 -30.46 4.07
CA ASN A 327 -2.55 -31.88 4.03
C ASN A 327 -3.80 -32.14 3.21
N TYR A 328 -4.53 -31.09 2.80
CA TYR A 328 -5.73 -31.22 1.98
C TYR A 328 -5.40 -31.70 0.57
N GLY A 329 -6.33 -32.44 -0.03
CA GLY A 329 -6.29 -32.75 -1.46
C GLY A 329 -6.46 -31.48 -2.29
N ILE A 330 -6.06 -31.52 -3.57
CA ILE A 330 -6.14 -30.35 -4.46
C ILE A 330 -7.57 -29.79 -4.57
N VAL A 331 -8.57 -30.67 -4.67
CA VAL A 331 -9.99 -30.29 -4.74
C VAL A 331 -10.45 -29.64 -3.44
N GLU A 332 -10.00 -30.13 -2.29
CA GLU A 332 -10.31 -29.52 -0.99
C GLU A 332 -9.66 -28.13 -0.87
N LYS A 333 -8.45 -27.95 -1.40
CA LYS A 333 -7.76 -26.65 -1.46
C LYS A 333 -8.50 -25.66 -2.36
N GLU A 334 -9.02 -26.09 -3.50
CA GLU A 334 -9.86 -25.26 -4.38
C GLU A 334 -11.15 -24.83 -3.71
N VAL A 335 -11.78 -25.70 -2.91
CA VAL A 335 -12.98 -25.36 -2.12
C VAL A 335 -12.64 -24.39 -0.98
N VAL A 336 -11.44 -24.48 -0.41
CA VAL A 336 -10.97 -23.56 0.64
C VAL A 336 -10.64 -22.18 0.07
N ALA A 337 -10.09 -22.09 -1.15
CA ALA A 337 -9.67 -20.84 -1.78
C ALA A 337 -10.70 -19.69 -1.69
N PRO A 338 -11.99 -19.85 -2.06
CA PRO A 338 -12.96 -18.76 -1.98
C PRO A 338 -13.40 -18.40 -0.55
N CYS A 339 -13.11 -19.24 0.45
CA CYS A 339 -13.44 -18.93 1.84
C CYS A 339 -12.39 -18.07 2.54
N VAL A 340 -11.20 -17.96 1.95
CA VAL A 340 -10.00 -17.52 2.65
C VAL A 340 -9.18 -16.50 1.88
N CYS A 341 -9.38 -16.46 0.57
CA CYS A 341 -8.97 -15.38 -0.31
C CYS A 341 -10.17 -14.45 -0.44
#